data_AF-A0A7C3T115-F1
#
_entry.id   AF-A0A7C3T115-F1
#
_cell.length_a   1.000
_cell.length_b   1.000
_cell.length_c   1.000
_cell.angle_alpha   90.00
_cell.angle_beta   90.00
_cell.angle_gamma   90.00
#
_symmetry.space_group_name_H-M   'P 1'
#
loop_
_entity.id
_entity.type
_entity.pdbx_description
1 polymer ?
#
loop_
_entity_poly.entity_id
_entity_poly.type
_entity_poly.pdbx_seq_one_letter_code
_entity_poly.pdbx_strand_id
1 'polypeptide(L)'
;GVEAALEAGLEPVKINVVTLKHLNDEVDGFLDLVYRLPVHVRFIEYMSPCGAVDSSYFVSNQELRAVLLRRGAVEEDRPPVGGGPARYYRLPGSRGTVGFISPVSSHFCPQCNRLRLTAEGRMRPCLFSSEEVDVRKILRGGGDDRETEEAIYRAILAALEKKPRDHGGLASFSKMNMSRIGG
;
A
#
# COMPACT_ATOMS: atom_id res chain seq x y z
N GLY A 1 -16.33 -4.65 13.85
CA GLY A 1 -14.97 -4.38 13.33
C GLY A 1 -14.82 -2.91 13.00
N VAL A 2 -15.30 -2.49 11.82
CA VAL A 2 -15.24 -1.09 11.37
C VAL A 2 -16.00 -0.14 12.31
N GLU A 3 -17.26 -0.45 12.63
CA GLU A 3 -18.08 0.40 13.51
C GLU A 3 -17.46 0.52 14.91
N ALA A 4 -17.04 -0.59 15.52
CA ALA A 4 -16.33 -0.57 16.80
C ALA A 4 -15.04 0.28 16.78
N ALA A 5 -14.30 0.30 15.65
CA ALA A 5 -13.11 1.16 15.53
C ALA A 5 -13.48 2.65 15.50
N LEU A 6 -14.58 2.99 14.82
CA LEU A 6 -15.12 4.36 14.81
C LEU A 6 -15.65 4.76 16.19
N GLU A 7 -16.39 3.88 16.86
CA GLU A 7 -16.88 4.10 18.23
C GLU A 7 -15.75 4.31 19.24
N ALA A 8 -14.62 3.64 19.04
CA ALA A 8 -13.41 3.81 19.84
C ALA A 8 -12.60 5.07 19.47
N GLY A 9 -13.02 5.87 18.48
CA GLY A 9 -12.33 7.09 18.04
C GLY A 9 -11.05 6.84 17.21
N LEU A 10 -10.90 5.66 16.61
CA LEU A 10 -9.75 5.32 15.76
C LEU A 10 -9.91 5.96 14.37
N GLU A 11 -9.64 7.26 14.26
CA GLU A 11 -9.76 7.99 13.00
C GLU A 11 -8.40 8.37 12.40
N PRO A 12 -8.24 8.30 11.07
CA PRO A 12 -9.21 7.85 10.07
C PRO A 12 -9.23 6.31 9.89
N VAL A 13 -10.43 5.72 9.76
CA VAL A 13 -10.59 4.30 9.41
C VAL A 13 -10.44 4.10 7.90
N LYS A 14 -9.48 3.26 7.51
CA LYS A 14 -9.17 2.94 6.10
C LYS A 14 -9.42 1.46 5.83
N ILE A 15 -10.21 1.16 4.81
CA ILE A 15 -10.50 -0.19 4.35
C ILE A 15 -9.72 -0.43 3.07
N ASN A 16 -8.92 -1.49 3.01
CA ASN A 16 -8.20 -1.86 1.78
C ASN A 16 -8.93 -3.02 1.12
N VAL A 17 -9.17 -2.89 -0.18
CA VAL A 17 -9.83 -3.90 -1.00
C VAL A 17 -8.93 -4.19 -2.18
N VAL A 18 -8.43 -5.42 -2.28
CA VAL A 18 -7.69 -5.87 -3.47
C VAL A 18 -8.71 -6.31 -4.51
N THR A 19 -8.69 -5.68 -5.69
CA THR A 19 -9.70 -5.90 -6.72
C THR A 19 -9.26 -7.00 -7.67
N LEU A 20 -10.10 -8.03 -7.81
CA LEU A 20 -9.91 -9.11 -8.78
C LEU A 20 -10.99 -9.06 -9.86
N LYS A 21 -10.61 -9.40 -11.08
CA LYS A 21 -11.54 -9.61 -12.19
C LYS A 21 -12.56 -10.66 -11.76
N HIS A 22 -13.84 -10.40 -12.04
CA HIS A 22 -15.01 -11.18 -11.61
C HIS A 22 -15.52 -10.94 -10.17
N LEU A 23 -14.92 -10.05 -9.39
CA LEU A 23 -15.48 -9.56 -8.11
C LEU A 23 -16.10 -8.14 -8.23
N ASN A 24 -16.38 -7.68 -9.45
CA ASN A 24 -16.92 -6.33 -9.71
C ASN A 24 -18.29 -6.11 -9.04
N ASP A 25 -19.05 -7.17 -8.78
CA ASP A 25 -20.38 -7.08 -8.17
C ASP A 25 -20.33 -6.65 -6.69
N GLU A 26 -19.17 -6.77 -6.02
CA GLU A 26 -18.99 -6.35 -4.63
C GLU A 26 -18.60 -4.88 -4.49
N VAL A 27 -18.15 -4.22 -5.58
CA VAL A 27 -17.74 -2.81 -5.56
C VAL A 27 -18.85 -1.94 -4.99
N ASP A 28 -20.10 -2.22 -5.39
CA ASP A 28 -21.27 -1.47 -4.96
C ASP A 28 -21.46 -1.48 -3.45
N GLY A 29 -21.25 -2.63 -2.79
CA GLY A 29 -21.35 -2.73 -1.33
C GLY A 29 -20.31 -1.87 -0.61
N PHE A 30 -19.11 -1.73 -1.19
CA PHE A 30 -18.08 -0.84 -0.68
C PHE A 30 -18.39 0.65 -0.91
N LEU A 31 -19.09 0.98 -2.00
CA LEU A 31 -19.56 2.35 -2.24
C LEU A 31 -20.67 2.72 -1.26
N ASP A 32 -21.61 1.82 -1.01
CA ASP A 32 -22.68 2.04 -0.03
C ASP A 32 -22.10 2.26 1.38
N LEU A 33 -20.97 1.62 1.69
CA LEU A 33 -20.28 1.80 2.96
C LEU A 33 -19.77 3.23 3.17
N VAL A 34 -19.25 3.90 2.13
CA VAL A 34 -18.78 5.30 2.25
C VAL A 34 -19.93 6.30 2.36
N TYR A 35 -21.15 5.91 1.97
CA TYR A 35 -22.35 6.70 2.25
C TYR A 35 -22.81 6.53 3.70
N ARG A 36 -22.74 5.31 4.23
CA ARG A 36 -23.20 5.00 5.58
C ARG A 36 -22.24 5.48 6.68
N LEU A 37 -20.93 5.33 6.47
CA LEU A 37 -19.90 5.53 7.47
C LEU A 37 -18.80 6.51 7.00
N PRO A 38 -18.15 7.26 7.91
CA PRO A 38 -17.02 8.14 7.60
C PRO A 38 -15.72 7.35 7.40
N VAL A 39 -15.70 6.42 6.44
CA VAL A 39 -14.55 5.54 6.17
C VAL A 39 -13.90 5.84 4.82
N HIS A 40 -12.63 5.49 4.67
CA HIS A 40 -11.92 5.60 3.41
C HIS A 40 -11.71 4.22 2.79
N VAL A 41 -12.50 3.87 1.78
CA VAL A 41 -12.35 2.59 1.07
C VAL A 41 -11.32 2.76 -0.05
N ARG A 42 -10.30 1.89 -0.08
CA ARG A 42 -9.18 1.96 -1.02
C ARG A 42 -9.13 0.71 -1.87
N PHE A 43 -9.40 0.87 -3.15
CA PHE A 43 -9.22 -0.18 -4.15
C PHE A 43 -7.76 -0.27 -4.57
N ILE A 44 -7.19 -1.46 -4.47
CA ILE A 44 -5.80 -1.77 -4.76
C ILE A 44 -5.80 -2.74 -5.93
N GLU A 45 -5.09 -2.40 -7.00
CA GLU A 45 -4.97 -3.33 -8.13
C GLU A 45 -4.26 -4.59 -7.65
N TYR A 46 -4.81 -5.74 -8.04
CA TYR A 46 -4.15 -6.99 -7.78
C TYR A 46 -2.80 -7.04 -8.49
N MET A 47 -1.77 -7.40 -7.72
CA MET A 47 -0.44 -7.63 -8.22
C MET A 47 0.05 -8.99 -7.72
N SER A 48 0.47 -9.83 -8.66
CA SER A 48 0.95 -11.16 -8.33
C SER A 48 2.25 -11.08 -7.50
N PRO A 49 2.33 -11.77 -6.35
CA PRO A 49 3.53 -11.80 -5.53
C PRO A 49 4.74 -12.42 -6.23
N CYS A 50 4.51 -13.25 -7.25
CA CYS A 50 5.55 -14.00 -7.98
C CYS A 50 5.87 -13.41 -9.35
N GLY A 51 5.49 -12.15 -9.58
CA GLY A 51 5.73 -11.45 -10.84
C GLY A 51 4.76 -11.86 -11.95
N ALA A 52 4.40 -13.12 -12.17
CA ALA A 52 3.41 -13.43 -13.21
C ALA A 52 2.02 -12.95 -12.79
N VAL A 53 1.60 -11.75 -13.23
CA VAL A 53 0.20 -11.30 -13.10
C VAL A 53 -0.63 -12.19 -14.01
N ASP A 54 -1.42 -13.07 -13.41
CA ASP A 54 -2.47 -13.74 -14.14
C ASP A 54 -3.50 -12.67 -14.55
N SER A 55 -3.46 -12.31 -15.83
CA SER A 55 -4.32 -11.29 -16.44
C SER A 55 -5.79 -11.66 -16.37
N SER A 56 -6.12 -12.93 -16.06
CA SER A 56 -7.49 -13.36 -15.79
C SER A 56 -8.05 -12.80 -14.48
N TYR A 57 -7.21 -12.28 -13.56
CA TYR A 57 -7.65 -11.65 -12.31
C TYR A 57 -7.38 -10.16 -12.25
N PHE A 58 -6.67 -9.57 -13.21
CA PHE A 58 -6.34 -8.15 -13.18
C PHE A 58 -7.51 -7.29 -13.67
N VAL A 59 -7.80 -6.22 -12.93
CA VAL A 59 -8.66 -5.10 -13.35
C VAL A 59 -7.94 -3.81 -13.02
N SER A 60 -7.88 -2.89 -13.98
CA SER A 60 -7.26 -1.58 -13.75
C SER A 60 -8.15 -0.69 -12.89
N ASN A 61 -7.53 0.16 -12.07
CA ASN A 61 -8.29 1.18 -11.34
C ASN A 61 -8.94 2.22 -12.27
N GLN A 62 -8.48 2.34 -13.52
CA GLN A 62 -9.14 3.18 -14.53
C GLN A 62 -10.54 2.67 -14.87
N GLU A 63 -10.69 1.35 -15.02
CA GLU A 63 -11.99 0.71 -15.25
C GLU A 63 -12.93 0.91 -14.06
N LEU A 64 -12.45 0.70 -12.83
CA LEU A 64 -13.24 0.94 -11.63
C LEU A 64 -13.64 2.42 -11.49
N ARG A 65 -12.72 3.33 -11.77
CA ARG A 65 -13.01 4.77 -11.76
C ARG A 65 -14.08 5.13 -12.78
N ALA A 66 -14.09 4.50 -13.96
CA ALA A 66 -15.15 4.68 -14.94
C ALA A 66 -16.53 4.20 -14.43
N VAL A 67 -16.57 3.13 -13.62
CA VAL A 67 -17.80 2.70 -12.93
C VAL A 67 -18.29 3.78 -11.97
N LEU A 68 -17.39 4.39 -11.18
CA LEU A 68 -17.75 5.49 -10.26
C LEU A 68 -18.29 6.71 -11.00
N LEU A 69 -17.63 7.12 -12.08
CA LEU A 69 -18.04 8.29 -12.87
C LEU A 69 -19.44 8.13 -13.48
N ARG A 70 -19.89 6.90 -13.75
CA ARG A 70 -21.27 6.65 -14.19
C ARG A 70 -22.31 6.87 -13.09
N ARG A 71 -21.92 6.83 -11.81
CA ARG A 71 -22.82 7.02 -10.66
C ARG A 71 -22.94 8.48 -10.22
N GLY A 72 -22.08 9.36 -10.70
CA GLY A 72 -22.16 10.79 -10.41
C GLY A 72 -20.86 11.52 -10.68
N ALA A 73 -20.90 12.85 -10.53
CA ALA A 73 -19.70 13.67 -10.56
C ALA A 73 -18.80 13.29 -9.38
N VAL A 74 -17.53 13.01 -9.67
CA VAL A 74 -16.55 12.59 -8.67
C VAL A 74 -15.46 13.64 -8.61
N GLU A 75 -15.26 14.26 -7.44
CA GLU A 75 -14.20 15.23 -7.20
C GLU A 75 -13.02 14.57 -6.51
N GLU A 76 -11.80 14.93 -6.91
CA GLU A 76 -10.60 14.50 -6.19
C GLU A 76 -10.58 15.19 -4.82
N ASP A 77 -10.45 14.40 -3.77
CA ASP A 77 -10.46 14.87 -2.39
C ASP A 77 -9.03 14.83 -1.81
N ARG A 78 -8.80 15.63 -0.77
CA ARG A 78 -7.54 15.61 -0.05
C ARG A 78 -7.33 14.25 0.61
N PRO A 79 -6.09 13.73 0.62
CA PRO A 79 -5.82 12.49 1.31
C PRO A 79 -6.05 12.65 2.83
N PRO A 80 -6.62 11.63 3.50
CA PRO A 80 -6.72 11.62 4.94
C PRO A 80 -5.33 11.59 5.58
N VAL A 81 -5.24 11.96 6.86
CA VAL A 81 -3.99 11.91 7.63
C VAL A 81 -3.37 10.53 7.55
N GLY A 82 -2.04 10.47 7.39
CA GLY A 82 -1.28 9.24 7.16
C GLY A 82 -1.11 8.97 5.68
N GLY A 83 0.12 9.20 5.21
CA GLY A 83 0.47 9.19 3.78
C GLY A 83 0.28 7.85 3.08
N GLY A 84 0.58 7.84 1.79
CA GLY A 84 0.45 6.67 0.94
C GLY A 84 0.15 7.07 -0.51
N PRO A 85 0.21 6.11 -1.43
CA PRO A 85 0.10 6.39 -2.87
C PRO A 85 -1.35 6.53 -3.36
N ALA A 86 -2.33 6.44 -2.46
CA ALA A 86 -3.72 6.45 -2.83
C ALA A 86 -4.15 7.83 -3.32
N ARG A 87 -4.86 7.89 -4.44
CA ARG A 87 -5.61 9.08 -4.88
C ARG A 87 -7.04 8.95 -4.43
N TYR A 88 -7.57 9.95 -3.74
CA TYR A 88 -8.88 9.90 -3.09
C TYR A 88 -9.90 10.74 -3.83
N TYR A 89 -11.14 10.28 -3.76
CA TYR A 89 -12.27 10.86 -4.43
C TYR A 89 -13.46 10.86 -3.49
N ARG A 90 -14.20 11.97 -3.48
CA ARG A 90 -15.45 12.07 -2.71
C ARG A 90 -16.62 11.94 -3.66
N LEU A 91 -17.57 11.08 -3.29
CA LEU A 91 -18.83 10.96 -4.01
C LEU A 91 -19.82 11.99 -3.44
N PRO A 92 -20.72 12.55 -4.26
CA PRO A 92 -21.72 13.50 -3.79
C PRO A 92 -22.58 12.86 -2.69
N GLY A 93 -22.64 13.51 -1.52
CA GLY A 93 -23.40 13.02 -0.36
C GLY A 93 -22.71 11.90 0.45
N SER A 94 -21.49 11.48 0.10
CA SER A 94 -20.77 10.47 0.89
C SER A 94 -20.15 11.05 2.15
N ARG A 95 -20.20 10.28 3.23
CA ARG A 95 -19.53 10.60 4.50
C ARG A 95 -18.03 10.31 4.41
N GLY A 96 -17.68 9.25 3.70
CA GLY A 96 -16.33 8.77 3.43
C GLY A 96 -15.78 9.16 2.06
N THR A 97 -14.66 8.53 1.69
CA THR A 97 -14.02 8.69 0.37
C THR A 97 -13.65 7.34 -0.24
N VAL A 98 -13.52 7.33 -1.57
CA VAL A 98 -13.01 6.19 -2.33
C VAL A 98 -11.61 6.51 -2.82
N GLY A 99 -10.65 5.64 -2.54
CA GLY A 99 -9.25 5.77 -2.91
C GLY A 99 -8.83 4.71 -3.92
N PHE A 100 -7.87 5.04 -4.77
CA PHE A 100 -7.27 4.11 -5.73
C PHE A 100 -5.76 4.03 -5.53
N ILE A 101 -5.25 2.81 -5.38
CA ILE A 101 -3.82 2.49 -5.32
C ILE A 101 -3.49 1.64 -6.53
N SER A 102 -2.73 2.19 -7.48
CA SER A 102 -2.45 1.58 -8.78
C SER A 102 -1.00 1.11 -8.93
N PRO A 103 -0.56 0.05 -8.22
CA PRO A 103 0.83 -0.40 -8.29
C PRO A 103 1.23 -0.93 -9.67
N VAL A 104 0.26 -1.33 -10.52
CA VAL A 104 0.51 -1.95 -11.83
C VAL A 104 0.28 -0.95 -12.96
N SER A 105 -0.92 -0.37 -13.06
CA SER A 105 -1.28 0.49 -14.19
C SER A 105 -0.66 1.89 -14.14
N SER A 106 -0.31 2.37 -12.95
CA SER A 106 0.26 3.71 -12.74
C SER A 106 1.14 3.72 -11.49
N HIS A 107 2.28 3.02 -11.57
CA HIS A 107 3.15 2.79 -10.41
C HIS A 107 3.64 4.10 -9.77
N PHE A 108 3.83 4.06 -8.45
CA PHE A 108 4.22 5.22 -7.63
C PHE A 108 5.65 5.09 -7.06
N CYS A 109 6.49 4.23 -7.64
CA CYS A 109 7.86 4.02 -7.21
C CYS A 109 8.71 5.30 -7.14
N PRO A 110 8.63 6.26 -8.10
CA PRO A 110 9.40 7.51 -8.04
C PRO A 110 9.10 8.38 -6.80
N GLN A 111 7.91 8.23 -6.21
CA GLN A 111 7.46 8.96 -5.03
C GLN A 111 7.56 8.11 -3.75
N CYS A 112 8.03 6.87 -3.85
CA CYS A 112 8.04 5.93 -2.73
C CYS A 112 9.13 6.30 -1.72
N ASN A 113 8.70 6.62 -0.50
CA ASN A 113 9.58 6.94 0.64
C ASN A 113 9.62 5.84 1.71
N ARG A 114 9.12 4.62 1.39
CA ARG A 114 9.05 3.51 2.35
C ARG A 114 10.30 2.64 2.36
N LEU A 115 10.72 2.29 3.58
CA LEU A 115 11.58 1.15 3.92
C LEU A 115 10.76 0.20 4.80
N ARG A 116 11.13 -1.08 4.87
CA ARG A 116 10.42 -2.09 5.67
C ARG A 116 11.38 -2.78 6.61
N LEU A 117 10.93 -3.10 7.82
CA LEU A 117 11.63 -3.98 8.75
C LEU A 117 10.85 -5.29 8.85
N THR A 118 11.48 -6.41 8.51
CA THR A 118 10.85 -7.74 8.61
C THR A 118 10.76 -8.20 10.06
N ALA A 119 9.96 -9.24 10.33
CA ALA A 119 9.84 -9.84 11.66
C ALA A 119 11.18 -10.43 12.16
N GLU A 120 12.07 -10.85 11.26
CA GLU A 120 13.41 -11.31 11.59
C GLU A 120 14.38 -10.16 11.96
N GLY A 121 13.94 -8.91 11.82
CA GLY A 121 14.73 -7.71 12.12
C GLY A 121 15.64 -7.28 10.96
N ARG A 122 15.21 -7.52 9.71
CA ARG A 122 15.95 -7.14 8.51
C ARG A 122 15.28 -5.99 7.77
N MET A 123 16.08 -5.00 7.35
CA MET A 123 15.60 -3.83 6.62
C MET A 123 15.60 -4.10 5.11
N ARG A 124 14.50 -3.78 4.44
CA ARG A 124 14.30 -3.94 3.00
C ARG A 124 14.03 -2.61 2.33
N PRO A 125 14.68 -2.31 1.19
CA PRO A 125 14.50 -1.05 0.48
C PRO A 125 13.23 -0.97 -0.36
N CYS A 126 12.70 -2.15 -0.72
CA CYS A 126 11.45 -2.30 -1.45
C CYS A 126 10.77 -3.59 -1.00
N LEU A 127 9.44 -3.61 -1.12
CA LEU A 127 8.60 -4.77 -0.85
C LEU A 127 9.01 -6.02 -1.64
N PHE A 128 9.47 -5.83 -2.88
CA PHE A 128 9.84 -6.93 -3.79
C PHE A 128 11.35 -7.18 -3.88
N SER A 129 12.17 -6.29 -3.32
CA SER A 129 13.62 -6.44 -3.38
C SER A 129 14.07 -7.64 -2.54
N SER A 130 14.94 -8.49 -3.06
CA SER A 130 15.63 -9.54 -2.29
C SER A 130 16.76 -9.00 -1.41
N GLU A 131 17.14 -7.74 -1.57
CA GLU A 131 18.20 -7.11 -0.77
C GLU A 131 17.70 -6.80 0.64
N GLU A 132 18.49 -7.19 1.63
CA GLU A 132 18.20 -6.96 3.04
C GLU A 132 19.44 -6.47 3.80
N VAL A 133 19.24 -5.66 4.83
CA VAL A 133 20.27 -5.27 5.80
C VAL A 133 19.88 -5.78 7.18
N ASP A 134 20.78 -6.50 7.86
CA ASP A 134 20.51 -7.07 9.18
C ASP A 134 20.63 -6.02 10.30
N VAL A 135 19.54 -5.30 10.55
CA VAL A 135 19.46 -4.27 11.59
C VAL A 135 19.52 -4.89 12.99
N ARG A 136 18.95 -6.09 13.15
CA ARG A 136 19.01 -6.83 14.41
C ARG A 136 20.45 -7.11 14.83
N LYS A 137 21.35 -7.43 13.89
CA LYS A 137 22.78 -7.61 14.18
C LYS A 137 23.42 -6.31 14.66
N ILE A 138 23.10 -5.17 14.04
CA ILE A 138 23.59 -3.85 14.46
C ILE A 138 23.17 -3.57 15.90
N LEU A 139 21.88 -3.69 16.20
CA LEU A 139 21.33 -3.44 17.54
C LEU A 139 21.85 -4.39 18.62
N ARG A 140 22.32 -5.59 18.24
CA ARG A 140 22.85 -6.59 19.18
C ARG A 140 24.38 -6.63 19.23
N GLY A 141 25.05 -5.78 18.44
CA GLY A 141 26.51 -5.76 18.33
C GLY A 141 27.24 -5.18 19.54
N GLY A 142 26.51 -4.54 20.47
CA GLY A 142 27.10 -3.70 21.51
C GLY A 142 27.53 -2.34 20.95
N GLY A 143 28.17 -1.53 21.78
CA GLY A 143 28.51 -0.13 21.48
C GLY A 143 27.63 0.85 22.26
N ASP A 144 27.98 2.12 22.22
CA ASP A 144 27.13 3.18 22.78
C ASP A 144 25.99 3.56 21.82
N ASP A 145 25.04 4.37 22.32
CA ASP A 145 23.86 4.78 21.56
C ASP A 145 24.24 5.56 20.29
N ARG A 146 25.32 6.33 20.33
CA ARG A 146 25.77 7.16 19.20
C ARG A 146 26.37 6.30 18.10
N GLU A 147 27.22 5.34 18.45
CA GLU A 147 27.78 4.37 17.51
C GLU A 147 26.67 3.55 16.83
N THR A 148 25.66 3.15 17.61
CA THR A 148 24.50 2.41 17.13
C THR A 148 23.66 3.26 16.18
N GLU A 149 23.39 4.53 16.52
CA GLU A 149 22.68 5.47 15.66
C GLU A 149 23.41 5.68 14.33
N GLU A 150 24.72 5.93 14.37
CA GLU A 150 25.55 6.11 13.17
C GLU A 150 25.57 4.84 12.30
N ALA A 151 25.55 3.65 12.91
CA ALA A 151 25.47 2.38 12.19
C ALA A 151 24.10 2.17 11.51
N ILE A 152 23.00 2.48 12.21
CA ILE A 152 21.64 2.41 11.65
C ILE A 152 21.49 3.43 10.52
N TYR A 153 21.98 4.66 10.70
CA TYR A 153 21.95 5.70 9.68
C TYR A 153 22.66 5.25 8.40
N ARG A 154 23.86 4.67 8.52
CA ARG A 154 24.58 4.07 7.37
C ARG A 154 23.81 2.93 6.73
N ALA A 155 23.15 2.07 7.52
CA ALA A 155 22.29 1.00 6.99
C ALA A 155 21.09 1.54 6.20
N ILE A 156 20.46 2.63 6.68
CA ILE A 156 19.37 3.31 5.98
C ILE A 156 19.86 3.87 4.64
N LEU A 157 21.00 4.58 4.62
CA LEU A 157 21.57 5.12 3.38
C LEU A 157 21.89 4.01 2.37
N ALA A 158 22.53 2.94 2.82
CA ALA A 158 22.85 1.78 1.97
C ALA A 158 21.58 1.10 1.42
N ALA A 159 20.50 1.03 2.20
CA ALA A 159 19.21 0.53 1.71
C ALA A 159 18.62 1.48 0.66
N LEU A 160 18.66 2.79 0.89
CA LEU A 160 18.14 3.79 -0.06
C LEU A 160 18.86 3.75 -1.41
N GLU A 161 20.18 3.55 -1.42
CA GLU A 161 20.97 3.38 -2.66
C GLU A 161 20.54 2.14 -3.47
N LYS A 162 20.11 1.08 -2.78
CA LYS A 162 19.62 -0.16 -3.40
C LYS A 162 18.14 -0.12 -3.77
N LYS A 163 17.47 1.01 -3.56
CA LYS A 163 16.05 1.14 -3.86
C LYS A 163 15.84 1.13 -5.38
N PRO A 164 15.08 0.16 -5.93
CA PRO A 164 14.86 0.09 -7.36
C PRO A 164 13.97 1.26 -7.82
N ARG A 165 14.19 1.73 -9.05
CA ARG A 165 13.42 2.83 -9.66
C ARG A 165 11.96 2.43 -9.93
N ASP A 166 11.74 1.16 -10.24
CA ASP A 166 10.44 0.54 -10.52
C ASP A 166 10.47 -0.93 -10.07
N HIS A 167 9.50 -1.73 -10.51
CA HIS A 167 9.41 -3.15 -10.16
C HIS A 167 10.42 -4.05 -10.91
N GLY A 168 11.28 -3.50 -11.78
CA GLY A 168 12.35 -4.21 -12.48
C GLY A 168 11.88 -5.25 -13.49
N GLY A 169 10.61 -5.18 -13.91
CA GLY A 169 9.93 -6.28 -14.58
C GLY A 169 9.67 -7.46 -13.63
N LEU A 170 8.73 -8.34 -14.02
CA LEU A 170 8.21 -9.45 -13.21
C LEU A 170 9.25 -10.50 -12.77
N ALA A 171 10.50 -10.38 -13.22
CA ALA A 171 11.59 -11.32 -12.94
C ALA A 171 12.41 -11.03 -11.67
N SER A 172 12.29 -9.83 -11.07
CA SER A 172 13.09 -9.43 -9.90
C SER A 172 12.38 -9.61 -8.55
N PHE A 173 11.28 -10.39 -8.54
CA PHE A 173 10.46 -10.57 -7.36
C PHE A 173 11.16 -11.50 -6.36
N SER A 174 11.31 -11.03 -5.12
CA SER A 174 11.68 -11.89 -4.00
C SER A 174 10.72 -13.07 -3.90
N LYS A 175 11.25 -14.29 -3.80
CA LYS A 175 10.46 -15.52 -3.60
C LYS A 175 9.83 -15.62 -2.19
N MET A 176 10.02 -14.62 -1.32
CA MET A 176 9.42 -14.59 0.00
C MET A 176 7.95 -14.16 -0.07
N ASN A 177 7.11 -14.88 0.67
CA ASN A 177 5.71 -14.53 0.81
C ASN A 177 5.55 -13.17 1.51
N MET A 178 4.65 -12.35 0.99
CA MET A 178 4.30 -11.02 1.51
C MET A 178 4.01 -11.00 3.02
N SER A 179 3.38 -12.07 3.53
CA SER A 179 3.10 -12.25 4.97
C SER A 179 4.34 -12.21 5.87
N ARG A 180 5.52 -12.54 5.34
CA ARG A 180 6.80 -12.52 6.08
C ARG A 180 7.51 -11.17 6.06
N ILE A 181 7.06 -10.25 5.20
CA ILE A 181 7.70 -8.96 4.95
C ILE A 181 6.90 -7.81 5.62
N GLY A 182 5.82 -8.15 6.33
CA GLY A 182 4.88 -7.17 6.91
C GLY A 182 3.91 -6.60 5.87
N GLY A 183 3.47 -7.45 4.94
CA GLY A 183 2.38 -7.19 3.99
C GLY A 183 1.02 -7.54 4.55
#